data_AF-A0A934VXA0-F1
#
_entry.id   AF-A0A934VXA0-F1
#
_cell.length_a   1.000
_cell.length_b   1.000
_cell.length_c   1.000
_cell.angle_alpha   90.00
_cell.angle_beta   90.00
_cell.angle_gamma   90.00
#
_symmetry.space_group_name_H-M   'P 1'
#
loop_
_entity.id
_entity.type
_entity.pdbx_description
1 polymer ?
#
loop_
_entity_poly.entity_id
_entity_poly.type
_entity_poly.pdbx_seq_one_letter_code
_entity_poly.pdbx_strand_id
1 'polypeptide(L)'
;MLWRILFFFSIVPIIASTLARWWFAKRVLISEGIRACTCDPRRWESHLGLAPIGNRASALEFAVELRKAALLQWKERDPKAASNRENARRFGKAVPPFSLLVAVFALIIAKIPVMGAVAILLASTAISAALGLLTLGPELRAIAITSRRLRDAHLFPRREDEEAVVKTAVAKAWEESIPPILRWL
;
A
#
# COMPACT_ATOMS: atom_id res chain seq x y z
N MET A 1 13.78 11.12 -30.44
CA MET A 1 14.67 10.80 -29.30
C MET A 1 13.99 10.96 -27.93
N LEU A 2 13.22 12.03 -27.69
CA LEU A 2 12.56 12.31 -26.39
C LEU A 2 11.75 11.13 -25.82
N TRP A 3 10.94 10.46 -26.65
CA TRP A 3 10.11 9.32 -26.23
C TRP A 3 10.90 8.11 -25.70
N ARG A 4 12.10 7.85 -26.24
CA ARG A 4 12.96 6.75 -25.77
C ARG A 4 13.50 7.05 -24.38
N ILE A 5 13.92 8.30 -24.12
CA ILE A 5 14.42 8.73 -22.81
C ILE A 5 13.31 8.63 -21.77
N LEU A 6 12.13 9.15 -22.08
CA LEU A 6 10.94 9.06 -21.22
C LEU A 6 10.58 7.61 -20.89
N PHE A 7 10.65 6.72 -21.88
CA PHE A 7 10.39 5.30 -21.71
C PHE A 7 11.40 4.63 -20.76
N PHE A 8 12.71 4.85 -20.96
CA PHE A 8 13.74 4.29 -20.06
C PHE A 8 13.62 4.82 -18.64
N PHE A 9 13.43 6.13 -18.45
CA PHE A 9 13.24 6.72 -17.12
C PHE A 9 11.98 6.26 -16.41
N SER A 10 10.93 5.87 -17.16
CA SER A 10 9.68 5.37 -16.58
C SER A 10 9.76 3.89 -16.22
N ILE A 11 10.54 3.10 -16.96
CA ILE A 11 10.69 1.66 -16.70
C ILE A 11 11.43 1.39 -15.40
N VAL A 12 12.51 2.10 -15.12
CA VAL A 12 13.32 1.90 -13.91
C VAL A 12 12.48 1.95 -12.62
N PRO A 13 11.69 3.01 -12.34
CA PRO A 13 10.87 3.07 -11.13
C PRO A 13 9.74 2.03 -11.14
N ILE A 14 9.21 1.65 -12.30
CA ILE A 14 8.21 0.58 -12.39
C ILE A 14 8.81 -0.75 -11.96
N ILE A 15 9.94 -1.15 -12.55
CA ILE A 15 10.65 -2.40 -12.19
C ILE A 15 11.08 -2.38 -10.72
N ALA A 16 11.63 -1.27 -10.24
CA ALA A 16 12.02 -1.16 -8.84
C ALA A 16 10.81 -1.32 -7.90
N SER A 17 9.67 -0.72 -8.25
CA SER A 17 8.43 -0.82 -7.45
C SER A 17 7.85 -2.24 -7.46
N THR A 18 7.86 -2.95 -8.59
CA THR A 18 7.35 -4.32 -8.67
C THR A 18 8.24 -5.31 -7.92
N LEU A 19 9.57 -5.16 -8.03
CA LEU A 19 10.53 -5.93 -7.23
C LEU A 19 10.35 -5.68 -5.74
N ALA A 20 10.23 -4.41 -5.32
CA ALA A 20 9.97 -4.06 -3.93
C ALA A 20 8.65 -4.67 -3.43
N ARG A 21 7.58 -4.67 -4.24
CA ARG A 21 6.32 -5.33 -3.91
C ARG A 21 6.48 -6.81 -3.68
N TRP A 22 7.17 -7.47 -4.61
CA TRP A 22 7.33 -8.91 -4.55
C TRP A 22 8.09 -9.30 -3.29
N TRP A 23 9.17 -8.57 -2.99
CA TRP A 23 10.03 -8.83 -1.84
C TRP A 23 9.37 -8.50 -0.49
N PHE A 24 8.78 -7.30 -0.35
CA PHE A 24 8.29 -6.81 0.94
C PHE A 24 6.81 -7.10 1.21
N ALA A 25 5.99 -7.28 0.17
CA ALA A 25 4.57 -7.57 0.32
C ALA A 25 4.25 -9.04 0.02
N LYS A 26 4.42 -9.48 -1.23
CA LYS A 26 3.88 -10.76 -1.69
C LYS A 26 4.48 -11.95 -0.94
N ARG A 27 5.79 -11.95 -0.73
CA ARG A 27 6.49 -13.00 0.04
C ARG A 27 5.94 -13.14 1.45
N VAL A 28 5.77 -12.02 2.16
CA VAL A 28 5.32 -11.99 3.57
C VAL A 28 3.84 -12.32 3.69
N LEU A 29 3.00 -11.80 2.79
CA LEU A 29 1.56 -12.08 2.79
C LEU A 29 1.27 -13.56 2.55
N ILE A 30 2.05 -14.22 1.69
CA ILE A 30 1.92 -15.66 1.42
C ILE A 30 2.41 -16.49 2.62
N SER A 31 3.53 -16.11 3.24
CA SER A 31 4.10 -16.91 4.34
C SER A 31 3.38 -16.72 5.67
N GLU A 32 3.02 -15.49 6.03
CA GLU A 32 2.50 -15.14 7.36
C GLU A 32 1.01 -14.81 7.34
N GLY A 33 0.46 -14.31 6.22
CA GLY A 33 -0.91 -13.80 6.17
C GLY A 33 -1.99 -14.86 6.38
N ILE A 34 -1.71 -16.13 6.07
CA ILE A 34 -2.63 -17.27 6.22
C ILE A 34 -2.60 -17.83 7.64
N ARG A 35 -1.60 -17.47 8.46
CA ARG A 35 -1.45 -17.99 9.81
C ARG A 35 -2.66 -17.61 10.68
N ALA A 36 -3.29 -18.62 11.29
CA ALA A 36 -4.38 -18.40 12.22
C ALA A 36 -3.81 -17.86 13.54
N CYS A 37 -4.24 -16.66 13.93
CA CYS A 37 -3.85 -16.00 15.16
C CYS A 37 -5.01 -16.02 16.15
N THR A 38 -4.69 -16.02 17.44
CA THR A 38 -5.69 -15.93 18.52
C THR A 38 -5.51 -14.64 19.29
N CYS A 39 -6.57 -13.88 19.49
CA CYS A 39 -6.56 -12.61 20.21
C CYS A 39 -7.76 -12.53 21.15
N ASP A 40 -7.62 -11.80 22.26
CA ASP A 40 -8.75 -11.47 23.12
C ASP A 40 -9.54 -10.28 22.53
N PRO A 41 -10.79 -10.46 22.06
CA PRO A 41 -11.56 -9.44 21.36
C PRO A 41 -11.90 -8.25 22.25
N ARG A 42 -12.10 -8.47 23.56
CA ARG A 42 -12.44 -7.40 24.50
C ARG A 42 -11.27 -6.43 24.69
N ARG A 43 -10.06 -6.98 24.73
CA ARG A 43 -8.84 -6.16 24.82
C ARG A 43 -8.53 -5.47 23.50
N TRP A 44 -8.84 -6.11 22.37
CA TRP A 44 -8.70 -5.51 21.04
C TRP A 44 -9.52 -4.23 20.88
N GLU A 45 -10.83 -4.32 21.15
CA GLU A 45 -11.76 -3.19 21.00
C GLU A 45 -11.38 -2.02 21.92
N SER A 46 -11.05 -2.30 23.18
CA SER A 46 -10.68 -1.27 24.15
C SER A 46 -9.41 -0.48 23.80
N HIS A 47 -8.44 -1.10 23.12
CA HIS A 47 -7.16 -0.46 22.79
C HIS A 47 -7.11 0.14 21.38
N LEU A 48 -7.84 -0.43 20.42
CA LEU A 48 -7.82 0.01 19.03
C LEU A 48 -9.06 0.83 18.65
N GLY A 49 -10.13 0.80 19.45
CA GLY A 49 -11.39 1.51 19.18
C GLY A 49 -12.10 1.01 17.93
N LEU A 50 -11.79 -0.22 17.49
CA LEU A 50 -12.37 -0.87 16.31
C LEU A 50 -13.20 -2.08 16.74
N ALA A 51 -14.18 -2.43 15.90
CA ALA A 51 -15.04 -3.58 16.14
C ALA A 51 -14.19 -4.85 16.35
N PRO A 52 -14.58 -5.73 17.29
CA PRO A 52 -13.79 -6.91 17.59
C PRO A 52 -13.80 -7.89 16.43
N ILE A 53 -12.62 -8.29 15.97
CA ILE A 53 -12.46 -9.55 15.23
C ILE A 53 -12.68 -10.68 16.22
N GLY A 54 -13.36 -11.76 15.80
CA GLY A 54 -13.56 -12.93 16.65
C GLY A 54 -12.24 -13.46 17.24
N ASN A 55 -12.33 -14.31 18.27
CA ASN A 55 -11.16 -14.83 19.01
C ASN A 55 -10.08 -15.46 18.12
N ARG A 56 -10.44 -15.95 16.94
CA ARG A 56 -9.54 -16.60 15.98
C ARG A 56 -9.80 -16.07 14.58
N ALA A 57 -8.77 -15.52 13.97
CA ALA A 57 -8.82 -14.99 12.61
C ALA A 57 -7.45 -15.09 11.95
N SER A 58 -7.40 -14.83 10.64
CA SER A 58 -6.14 -14.81 9.90
C SER A 58 -5.28 -13.62 10.35
N ALA A 59 -3.94 -13.79 10.31
CA ALA A 59 -3.02 -12.68 10.54
C ALA A 59 -3.32 -11.49 9.62
N LEU A 60 -3.83 -11.75 8.41
CA LEU A 60 -4.24 -10.74 7.45
C LEU A 60 -5.41 -9.87 7.95
N GLU A 61 -6.44 -10.47 8.54
CA GLU A 61 -7.60 -9.73 9.05
C GLU A 61 -7.20 -8.81 10.20
N PHE A 62 -6.47 -9.34 11.18
CA PHE A 62 -5.91 -8.55 12.27
C PHE A 62 -4.96 -7.45 11.76
N ALA A 63 -4.14 -7.76 10.75
CA ALA A 63 -3.24 -6.78 10.14
C ALA A 63 -3.98 -5.64 9.43
N VAL A 64 -5.06 -5.95 8.73
CA VAL A 64 -5.91 -4.94 8.05
C VAL A 64 -6.54 -4.02 9.08
N GLU A 65 -7.04 -4.55 10.19
CA GLU A 65 -7.62 -3.73 11.25
C GLU A 65 -6.60 -2.92 12.04
N LEU A 66 -5.48 -3.54 12.43
CA LEU A 66 -4.37 -2.83 13.08
C LEU A 66 -3.94 -1.63 12.24
N ARG A 67 -3.84 -1.81 10.92
CA ARG A 67 -3.52 -0.74 9.99
C ARG A 67 -4.60 0.32 9.89
N LYS A 68 -5.89 -0.05 9.91
CA LYS A 68 -6.99 0.93 9.97
C LYS A 68 -6.89 1.79 11.24
N ALA A 69 -6.69 1.17 12.40
CA ALA A 69 -6.48 1.89 13.66
C ALA A 69 -5.25 2.80 13.58
N ALA A 70 -4.14 2.32 13.01
CA ALA A 70 -2.93 3.11 12.80
C ALA A 70 -3.18 4.36 11.95
N LEU A 71 -3.95 4.23 10.87
CA LEU A 71 -4.28 5.36 10.01
C LEU A 71 -5.24 6.34 10.67
N LEU A 72 -6.21 5.87 11.47
CA LEU A 72 -7.12 6.73 12.22
C LEU A 72 -6.37 7.55 13.27
N GLN A 73 -5.56 6.89 14.10
CA GLN A 73 -4.74 7.55 15.11
C GLN A 73 -3.70 8.50 14.49
N TRP A 74 -3.13 8.12 13.34
CA TRP A 74 -2.21 9.00 12.62
C TRP A 74 -2.94 10.23 12.05
N LYS A 75 -4.16 10.08 11.53
CA LYS A 75 -4.97 11.20 11.04
C LYS A 75 -5.31 12.20 12.15
N GLU A 76 -5.58 11.71 13.37
CA GLU A 76 -5.79 12.57 14.53
C GLU A 76 -4.53 13.35 14.92
N ARG A 77 -3.36 12.70 14.84
CA ARG A 77 -2.07 13.31 15.22
C ARG A 77 -1.51 14.27 14.17
N ASP A 78 -1.60 13.91 12.90
CA ASP A 78 -1.08 14.67 11.76
C ASP A 78 -2.03 14.56 10.56
N PRO A 79 -3.09 15.37 10.53
CA PRO A 79 -4.10 15.32 9.48
C PRO A 79 -3.54 15.70 8.11
N LYS A 80 -2.49 16.54 8.05
CA LYS A 80 -1.89 17.00 6.80
C LYS A 80 -1.14 15.87 6.11
N ALA A 81 -0.28 15.16 6.85
CA ALA A 81 0.46 14.04 6.29
C ALA A 81 -0.46 12.86 5.91
N ALA A 82 -1.49 12.60 6.71
CA ALA A 82 -2.51 11.60 6.41
C ALA A 82 -3.32 11.95 5.15
N SER A 83 -3.74 13.22 4.99
CA SER A 83 -4.44 13.70 3.79
C SER A 83 -3.56 13.60 2.55
N ASN A 84 -2.27 13.96 2.63
CA ASN A 84 -1.33 13.83 1.52
C ASN A 84 -1.18 12.37 1.05
N ARG A 85 -1.14 11.42 1.99
CA ARG A 85 -1.10 9.99 1.68
C ARG A 85 -2.37 9.53 0.99
N GLU A 86 -3.53 9.96 1.47
CA GLU A 86 -4.81 9.62 0.86
C GLU A 86 -4.93 10.19 -0.56
N ASN A 87 -4.51 11.45 -0.75
CA ASN A 87 -4.48 12.09 -2.06
C ASN A 87 -3.52 11.39 -3.02
N ALA A 88 -2.33 10.99 -2.57
CA ALA A 88 -1.39 10.20 -3.37
C ALA A 88 -1.97 8.85 -3.80
N ARG A 89 -2.73 8.18 -2.91
CA ARG A 89 -3.43 6.93 -3.25
C ARG A 89 -4.56 7.16 -4.25
N ARG A 90 -5.36 8.21 -4.07
CA ARG A 90 -6.43 8.58 -5.02
C ARG A 90 -5.84 8.91 -6.39
N PHE A 91 -4.74 9.65 -6.42
CA PHE A 91 -3.98 9.94 -7.64
C PHE A 91 -3.51 8.65 -8.32
N GLY A 92 -2.86 7.74 -7.59
CA GLY A 92 -2.38 6.48 -8.16
C GLY A 92 -3.49 5.53 -8.64
N LYS A 93 -4.73 5.69 -8.16
CA LYS A 93 -5.90 4.96 -8.67
C LYS A 93 -6.52 5.62 -9.90
N ALA A 94 -6.59 6.95 -9.92
CA ALA A 94 -7.29 7.71 -10.95
C ALA A 94 -6.41 8.02 -12.18
N VAL A 95 -5.15 8.37 -11.97
CA VAL A 95 -4.28 8.88 -13.05
C VAL A 95 -3.92 7.85 -14.11
N PRO A 96 -3.59 6.58 -13.79
CA PRO A 96 -3.33 5.59 -14.82
C PRO A 96 -4.49 5.39 -15.82
N PRO A 97 -5.76 5.18 -15.40
CA PRO A 97 -6.86 5.06 -16.37
C PRO A 97 -7.17 6.37 -17.10
N PHE A 98 -7.04 7.54 -16.46
CA PHE A 98 -7.20 8.82 -17.17
C PHE A 98 -6.11 9.02 -18.24
N SER A 99 -4.88 8.63 -17.94
CA SER A 99 -3.78 8.71 -18.92
C SER A 99 -3.99 7.76 -20.11
N LEU A 100 -4.65 6.62 -19.91
CA LEU A 100 -5.05 5.71 -20.98
C LEU A 100 -6.04 6.39 -21.92
N LEU A 101 -7.06 7.04 -21.35
CA LEU A 101 -8.07 7.76 -22.12
C LEU A 101 -7.42 8.85 -22.98
N VAL A 102 -6.56 9.68 -22.38
CA VAL A 102 -5.83 10.74 -23.10
C VAL A 102 -4.93 10.17 -24.20
N ALA A 103 -4.24 9.06 -23.92
CA ALA A 103 -3.37 8.40 -24.90
C ALA A 103 -4.16 7.86 -26.11
N VAL A 104 -5.34 7.28 -25.89
CA VAL A 104 -6.23 6.80 -26.96
C VAL A 104 -6.71 7.95 -27.83
N PHE A 105 -7.21 9.04 -27.24
CA PHE A 105 -7.63 10.22 -28.02
C PHE A 105 -6.47 10.84 -28.81
N ALA A 106 -5.28 10.92 -28.22
CA ALA A 106 -4.12 11.47 -28.89
C ALA A 106 -3.63 10.62 -30.08
N LEU A 107 -3.84 9.30 -30.01
CA LEU A 107 -3.56 8.35 -31.09
C LEU A 107 -4.59 8.47 -32.22
N ILE A 108 -5.88 8.59 -31.89
CA ILE A 108 -6.98 8.77 -32.87
C ILE A 108 -6.82 10.08 -33.65
N ILE A 109 -6.41 11.16 -32.98
CA ILE A 109 -6.19 12.47 -33.61
C ILE A 109 -4.86 12.49 -34.43
N ALA A 110 -4.18 11.34 -34.57
CA ALA A 110 -2.90 11.16 -35.27
C ALA A 110 -1.77 12.11 -34.78
N LYS A 111 -1.92 12.71 -33.60
CA LYS A 111 -0.95 13.67 -33.05
C LYS A 111 0.28 13.00 -32.46
N ILE A 112 0.20 11.69 -32.14
CA ILE A 112 1.28 10.97 -31.45
C ILE A 112 1.41 9.55 -32.02
N PRO A 113 2.63 9.05 -32.29
CA PRO A 113 2.85 7.65 -32.64
C PRO A 113 2.51 6.72 -31.47
N VAL A 114 2.22 5.45 -31.76
CA VAL A 114 1.88 4.41 -30.76
C VAL A 114 2.89 4.36 -29.60
N MET A 115 4.20 4.52 -29.89
CA MET A 115 5.23 4.58 -28.84
C MET A 115 5.04 5.72 -27.84
N GLY A 116 4.50 6.87 -28.27
CA GLY A 116 4.23 8.00 -27.38
C GLY A 116 3.02 7.75 -26.47
N ALA A 117 1.99 7.09 -26.99
CA ALA A 117 0.84 6.66 -26.17
C ALA A 117 1.26 5.72 -25.04
N VAL A 118 2.12 4.74 -25.33
CA VAL A 118 2.68 3.82 -24.32
C VAL A 118 3.58 4.57 -23.32
N ALA A 119 4.38 5.52 -23.78
CA ALA A 119 5.25 6.31 -22.90
C ALA A 119 4.46 7.16 -21.88
N ILE A 120 3.32 7.74 -22.29
CA ILE A 120 2.44 8.52 -21.39
C ILE A 120 1.87 7.64 -20.28
N LEU A 121 1.41 6.43 -20.63
CA LEU A 121 0.90 5.44 -19.67
C LEU A 121 1.96 4.99 -18.67
N LEU A 122 3.17 4.71 -19.15
CA LEU A 122 4.27 4.30 -18.29
C LEU A 122 4.73 5.44 -17.39
N ALA A 123 4.84 6.66 -17.91
CA ALA A 123 5.22 7.83 -17.11
C ALA A 123 4.21 8.13 -16.00
N SER A 124 2.91 8.08 -16.30
CA SER A 124 1.84 8.30 -15.32
C SER A 124 1.85 7.24 -14.21
N THR A 125 2.09 5.98 -14.58
CA THR A 125 2.21 4.85 -13.67
C THR A 125 3.47 4.95 -12.82
N ALA A 126 4.60 5.35 -13.41
CA ALA A 126 5.87 5.57 -12.71
C ALA A 126 5.74 6.68 -11.65
N ILE A 127 5.14 7.82 -12.00
CA ILE A 127 4.89 8.93 -11.06
C ILE A 127 3.96 8.47 -9.93
N SER A 128 2.90 7.73 -10.26
CA SER A 128 1.96 7.17 -9.27
C SER A 128 2.67 6.23 -8.29
N ALA A 129 3.53 5.35 -8.78
CA ALA A 129 4.33 4.44 -7.96
C ALA A 129 5.33 5.21 -7.08
N ALA A 130 6.01 6.22 -7.63
CA ALA A 130 6.94 7.06 -6.88
C ALA A 130 6.24 7.79 -5.73
N LEU A 131 5.10 8.44 -5.98
CA LEU A 131 4.30 9.09 -4.94
C LEU A 131 3.79 8.09 -3.89
N GLY A 132 3.39 6.89 -4.34
CA GLY A 132 2.99 5.80 -3.47
C GLY A 132 4.08 5.36 -2.51
N LEU A 133 5.32 5.22 -3.00
CA LEU A 133 6.50 4.86 -2.22
C LEU A 133 6.97 5.99 -1.29
N LEU A 134 7.01 7.23 -1.78
CA LEU A 134 7.44 8.39 -0.99
C LEU A 134 6.52 8.65 0.21
N THR A 135 5.23 8.34 0.06
CA THR A 135 4.24 8.51 1.13
C THR A 135 4.12 7.28 2.04
N LEU A 136 4.85 6.19 1.77
CA LEU A 136 4.79 4.97 2.55
C LEU A 136 5.51 5.08 3.90
N GLY A 137 6.62 5.81 3.97
CA GLY A 137 7.42 5.95 5.20
C GLY A 137 6.61 6.41 6.43
N PRO A 138 5.81 7.50 6.32
CA PRO A 138 4.93 7.94 7.40
C PRO A 138 3.88 6.90 7.82
N GLU A 139 3.32 6.15 6.86
CA GLU A 139 2.36 5.08 7.14
C GLU A 139 3.02 3.92 7.90
N LEU A 140 4.24 3.51 7.52
CA LEU A 140 4.99 2.48 8.24
C LEU A 140 5.32 2.93 9.68
N ARG A 141 5.62 4.21 9.88
CA ARG A 141 5.84 4.77 11.22
C ARG A 141 4.56 4.74 12.06
N ALA A 142 3.41 5.03 11.47
CA ALA A 142 2.12 4.93 12.16
C ALA A 142 1.82 3.48 12.59
N ILE A 143 2.07 2.51 11.72
CA ILE A 143 1.94 1.07 12.04
C ILE A 143 2.94 0.66 13.14
N ALA A 144 4.16 1.17 13.11
CA ALA A 144 5.17 0.90 14.13
C ALA A 144 4.77 1.46 15.52
N ILE A 145 4.10 2.62 15.57
CA ILE A 145 3.63 3.21 16.83
C ILE A 145 2.46 2.41 17.42
N THR A 146 1.50 2.03 16.57
CA THR A 146 0.34 1.24 17.00
C THR A 146 0.68 -0.18 17.39
N SER A 147 1.59 -0.83 16.67
CA SER A 147 2.11 -2.15 17.05
C SER A 147 2.81 -2.14 18.41
N ARG A 148 3.55 -1.08 18.76
CA ARG A 148 4.11 -0.93 20.12
C ARG A 148 3.04 -0.87 21.19
N ARG A 149 1.98 -0.08 20.98
CA ARG A 149 0.83 -0.03 21.92
C ARG A 149 0.16 -1.38 22.07
N LEU A 150 0.03 -2.12 20.97
CA LEU A 150 -0.54 -3.46 20.96
C LEU A 150 0.32 -4.46 21.74
N ARG A 151 1.65 -4.32 21.63
CA ARG A 151 2.62 -5.10 22.40
C ARG A 151 2.54 -4.81 23.89
N ASP A 152 2.48 -3.54 24.26
CA ASP A 152 2.38 -3.09 25.66
C ASP A 152 1.06 -3.57 26.31
N ALA A 153 0.00 -3.70 25.51
CA ALA A 153 -1.30 -4.19 25.96
C ALA A 153 -1.40 -5.73 26.06
N HIS A 154 -0.37 -6.47 25.62
CA HIS A 154 -0.33 -7.94 25.63
C HIS A 154 -1.62 -8.58 25.07
N LEU A 155 -2.06 -8.11 23.89
CA LEU A 155 -3.33 -8.56 23.26
C LEU A 155 -3.26 -10.01 22.74
N PHE A 156 -2.07 -10.45 22.34
CA PHE A 156 -1.83 -11.79 21.84
C PHE A 156 -1.22 -12.66 22.94
N PRO A 157 -1.71 -13.89 23.14
CA PRO A 157 -1.11 -14.84 24.09
C PRO A 157 0.24 -15.35 23.59
N ARG A 158 0.47 -15.35 22.27
CA ARG A 158 1.71 -15.78 21.63
C ARG A 158 2.36 -14.61 20.92
N ARG A 159 3.63 -14.36 21.23
CA ARG A 159 4.43 -13.30 20.59
C ARG A 159 4.64 -13.53 19.09
N GLU A 160 4.72 -14.78 18.65
CA GLU A 160 4.86 -15.08 17.22
C GLU A 160 3.65 -14.63 16.40
N ASP A 161 2.44 -14.72 16.98
CA ASP A 161 1.21 -14.31 16.30
C ASP A 161 1.16 -12.78 16.19
N GLU A 162 1.58 -12.08 17.25
CA GLU A 162 1.78 -10.62 17.22
C GLU A 162 2.77 -10.20 16.12
N GLU A 163 3.94 -10.84 16.07
CA GLU A 163 4.97 -10.53 15.07
C GLU A 163 4.49 -10.83 13.65
N ALA A 164 3.73 -11.92 13.45
CA ALA A 164 3.11 -12.24 12.17
C ALA A 164 2.09 -11.18 11.74
N VAL A 165 1.22 -10.71 12.65
CA VAL A 165 0.23 -9.65 12.38
C VAL A 165 0.93 -8.34 12.00
N VAL A 166 1.96 -7.93 12.74
CA VAL A 166 2.69 -6.68 12.47
C VAL A 166 3.44 -6.75 11.13
N LYS A 167 4.13 -7.86 10.85
CA LYS A 167 4.79 -8.09 9.55
C LYS A 167 3.78 -8.07 8.40
N THR A 168 2.63 -8.70 8.59
CA THR A 168 1.54 -8.74 7.60
C THR A 168 0.92 -7.35 7.39
N ALA A 169 0.80 -6.53 8.44
CA ALA A 169 0.30 -5.16 8.33
C ALA A 169 1.24 -4.25 7.52
N VAL A 170 2.55 -4.36 7.77
CA VAL A 170 3.59 -3.69 6.98
C VAL A 170 3.58 -4.17 5.53
N ALA A 171 3.52 -5.49 5.32
CA ALA A 171 3.45 -6.09 3.98
C ALA A 171 2.21 -5.61 3.21
N LYS A 172 1.06 -5.47 3.89
CA LYS A 172 -0.16 -4.92 3.30
C LYS A 172 -0.03 -3.44 2.93
N ALA A 173 0.66 -2.65 3.76
CA ALA A 173 0.96 -1.26 3.45
C ALA A 173 1.83 -1.13 2.18
N TRP A 174 2.83 -1.99 2.04
CA TRP A 174 3.63 -2.11 0.81
C TRP A 174 2.78 -2.50 -0.40
N GLU A 175 1.90 -3.50 -0.27
CA GLU A 175 1.04 -3.95 -1.38
C GLU A 175 0.13 -2.83 -1.90
N GLU A 176 -0.38 -1.98 -1.01
CA GLU A 176 -1.28 -0.87 -1.37
C GLU A 176 -0.57 0.42 -1.76
N SER A 177 0.75 0.51 -1.56
CA SER A 177 1.54 1.66 -2.01
C SER A 177 1.66 1.72 -3.53
N ILE A 178 1.43 0.61 -4.23
CA ILE A 178 1.66 0.48 -5.67
C ILE A 178 0.33 0.60 -6.42
N PRO A 179 0.30 1.32 -7.56
CA PRO A 179 -0.92 1.51 -8.33
C PRO A 179 -1.55 0.18 -8.76
N PRO A 180 -2.89 0.08 -8.76
CA PRO A 180 -3.59 -1.18 -9.01
C PRO A 180 -3.33 -1.75 -10.41
N ILE A 181 -2.94 -0.91 -11.37
CA ILE A 181 -2.63 -1.35 -12.73
C ILE A 181 -1.42 -2.28 -12.76
N LEU A 182 -0.48 -2.13 -11.82
CA LEU A 182 0.66 -3.03 -11.64
C LEU A 182 0.30 -4.29 -10.85
N ARG A 183 -0.96 -4.48 -10.44
CA ARG A 183 -1.41 -5.74 -9.80
C ARG A 183 -1.58 -6.89 -10.78
N TRP A 184 -1.79 -6.56 -12.05
CA TRP A 184 -1.94 -7.50 -13.14
C TRP A 184 -0.61 -7.95 -13.74
N LEU A 185 0.49 -7.25 -13.41
CA LEU A 185 1.88 -7.60 -13.69
C LEU A 185 2.49 -8.33 -12.49
#